data_AF-A0A2P7BP43-F1
#
_entry.id   AF-A0A2P7BP43-F1
#
_cell.length_a   1.000
_cell.length_b   1.000
_cell.length_c   1.000
_cell.angle_alpha   90.00
_cell.angle_beta   90.00
_cell.angle_gamma   90.00
#
_symmetry.space_group_name_H-M   'P 1'
#
loop_
_entity.id
_entity.type
_entity.pdbx_description
1 polymer ?
#
loop_
_entity_poly.entity_id
_entity_poly.type
_entity_poly.pdbx_seq_one_letter_code
_entity_poly.pdbx_strand_id
1 'polypeptide(L)'
;MQQQAIERTDLLQNDVSVPGHEVVQARVDIAPGAVSIKRSHPGEEVAYVLEGLLEYQLEGRQPVTLKTGEALFIPDGVAHLAKNVGTGKASELATYFVRKETLLVVPEK
;
A
#
# COMPACT_ATOMS: atom_id res chain seq x y z
N MET A 1 -15.23 -17.13 -12.92
CA MET A 1 -14.40 -15.93 -13.13
C MET A 1 -13.29 -15.98 -12.12
N GLN A 2 -12.01 -15.91 -12.53
CA GLN A 2 -10.91 -15.80 -11.58
C GLN A 2 -10.97 -14.40 -10.97
N GLN A 3 -11.14 -14.33 -9.65
CA GLN A 3 -11.05 -13.08 -8.92
C GLN A 3 -9.59 -12.63 -8.97
N GLN A 4 -9.33 -11.35 -9.30
CA GLN A 4 -7.98 -10.82 -9.25
C GLN A 4 -7.42 -11.01 -7.84
N ALA A 5 -6.17 -11.47 -7.73
CA ALA A 5 -5.55 -11.76 -6.44
C ALA A 5 -5.33 -10.50 -5.59
N ILE A 6 -5.26 -9.34 -6.26
CA ILE A 6 -5.17 -8.02 -5.65
C ILE A 6 -6.07 -7.08 -6.44
N GLU A 7 -6.92 -6.35 -5.75
CA GLU A 7 -7.84 -5.37 -6.31
C GLU A 7 -7.61 -4.02 -5.64
N ARG A 8 -7.53 -2.94 -6.43
CA ARG A 8 -7.40 -1.58 -5.93
C ARG A 8 -8.65 -0.80 -6.31
N THR A 9 -9.24 -0.14 -5.33
CA THR A 9 -10.33 0.83 -5.51
C THR A 9 -9.82 2.22 -5.13
N ASP A 10 -9.78 3.13 -6.10
CA ASP A 10 -9.44 4.53 -5.87
C ASP A 10 -10.59 5.23 -5.13
N LEU A 11 -10.26 5.96 -4.06
CA LEU A 11 -11.25 6.60 -3.20
C LEU A 11 -11.23 8.12 -3.35
N LEU A 12 -10.05 8.74 -3.31
CA LEU A 12 -9.89 10.17 -3.52
C LEU A 12 -8.50 10.50 -4.06
N GLN A 13 -8.43 11.65 -4.74
CA GLN A 13 -7.19 12.30 -5.16
C GLN A 13 -7.40 13.81 -5.09
N ASN A 14 -6.56 14.53 -4.34
CA ASN A 14 -6.66 15.98 -4.19
C ASN A 14 -5.29 16.62 -3.93
N ASP A 15 -5.13 17.87 -4.31
CA ASP A 15 -3.97 18.67 -3.93
C ASP A 15 -3.91 18.84 -2.41
N VAL A 16 -2.70 18.79 -1.86
CA VAL A 16 -2.42 19.13 -0.45
C VAL A 16 -1.79 20.51 -0.35
N SER A 17 -1.66 21.03 0.87
CA SER A 17 -1.07 22.36 1.11
C SER A 17 0.40 22.48 0.70
N VAL A 18 1.09 21.35 0.51
CA VAL A 18 2.48 21.30 0.02
C VAL A 18 2.49 21.49 -1.50
N PRO A 19 3.13 22.55 -2.03
CA PRO A 19 3.18 22.78 -3.47
C PRO A 19 3.73 21.58 -4.24
N GLY A 20 3.09 21.26 -5.36
CA GLY A 20 3.50 20.15 -6.24
C GLY A 20 3.20 18.75 -5.68
N HIS A 21 2.46 18.63 -4.58
CA HIS A 21 2.07 17.35 -4.00
C HIS A 21 0.55 17.17 -3.97
N GLU A 22 0.14 15.91 -3.96
CA GLU A 22 -1.24 15.48 -3.83
C GLU A 22 -1.35 14.35 -2.81
N VAL A 23 -2.55 14.22 -2.24
CA VAL A 23 -2.95 13.02 -1.52
C VAL A 23 -3.73 12.12 -2.46
N VAL A 24 -3.38 10.85 -2.49
CA VAL A 24 -4.18 9.79 -3.10
C VAL A 24 -4.58 8.82 -2.00
N GLN A 25 -5.83 8.39 -1.96
CA GLN A 25 -6.25 7.30 -1.09
C GLN A 25 -6.89 6.19 -1.90
N ALA A 26 -6.47 4.96 -1.61
CA ALA A 26 -7.04 3.78 -2.21
C ALA A 26 -7.30 2.71 -1.15
N ARG A 27 -8.36 1.93 -1.37
CA ARG A 27 -8.54 0.63 -0.71
C ARG A 27 -7.85 -0.42 -1.55
N VAL A 28 -7.07 -1.28 -0.93
CA VAL A 28 -6.45 -2.44 -1.59
C VAL A 28 -6.95 -3.71 -0.90
N ASP A 29 -7.62 -4.57 -1.66
CA ASP A 29 -8.05 -5.90 -1.23
C ASP A 29 -7.05 -6.94 -1.72
N ILE A 30 -6.59 -7.81 -0.81
CA ILE A 30 -5.53 -8.80 -1.05
C ILE A 30 -6.09 -10.18 -0.70
N ALA A 31 -6.22 -11.05 -1.71
CA ALA A 31 -6.72 -12.41 -1.53
C ALA A 31 -5.79 -13.25 -0.61
N PRO A 32 -6.30 -14.30 0.07
CA PRO A 32 -5.49 -15.17 0.90
C PRO A 32 -4.24 -15.68 0.16
N GLY A 33 -3.06 -15.50 0.75
CA GLY A 33 -1.78 -15.91 0.18
C GLY A 33 -1.24 -15.04 -0.97
N ALA A 34 -2.00 -14.04 -1.44
CA ALA A 34 -1.54 -13.14 -2.49
C ALA A 34 -0.45 -12.20 -2.00
N VAL A 35 0.45 -11.82 -2.92
CA VAL A 35 1.59 -10.92 -2.68
C VAL A 35 1.54 -9.81 -3.72
N SER A 36 1.62 -8.57 -3.26
CA SER A 36 1.75 -7.42 -4.16
C SER A 36 3.12 -7.39 -4.81
N ILE A 37 3.21 -6.76 -5.98
CA ILE A 37 4.51 -6.49 -6.58
C ILE A 37 5.34 -5.61 -5.64
N LYS A 38 6.65 -5.87 -5.61
CA LYS A 38 7.60 -4.97 -4.96
C LYS A 38 7.62 -3.65 -5.72
N ARG A 39 7.44 -2.54 -4.99
CA ARG A 39 7.29 -1.21 -5.57
C ARG A 39 7.79 -0.12 -4.63
N SER A 40 7.98 1.07 -5.17
CA SER A 40 8.18 2.32 -4.42
C SER A 40 7.17 3.39 -4.87
N HIS A 41 7.09 4.47 -4.10
CA HIS A 41 6.22 5.63 -4.36
C HIS A 41 7.05 6.92 -4.38
N PRO A 42 6.70 7.90 -5.23
CA PRO A 42 7.36 9.20 -5.29
C PRO A 42 6.86 10.13 -4.17
N GLY A 43 6.97 9.66 -2.94
CA GLY A 43 6.44 10.25 -1.71
C GLY A 43 6.10 9.17 -0.68
N GLU A 44 5.56 9.58 0.46
CA GLU A 44 5.30 8.67 1.57
C GLU A 44 3.93 7.97 1.46
N GLU A 45 3.83 6.80 2.09
CA GLU A 45 2.58 6.06 2.23
C GLU A 45 2.30 5.75 3.72
N VAL A 46 1.04 5.91 4.10
CA VAL A 46 0.48 5.38 5.34
C VAL A 46 -0.47 4.24 4.98
N ALA A 47 -0.09 3.01 5.32
CA ALA A 47 -0.94 1.84 5.19
C ALA A 47 -1.67 1.60 6.52
N TYR A 48 -2.98 1.40 6.48
CA TYR A 48 -3.80 1.03 7.64
C TYR A 48 -4.59 -0.24 7.34
N VAL A 49 -4.47 -1.27 8.16
CA VAL A 49 -5.14 -2.55 7.92
C VAL A 49 -6.62 -2.44 8.32
N LEU A 50 -7.50 -2.55 7.33
CA LEU A 50 -8.95 -2.55 7.50
C LEU A 50 -9.47 -3.92 7.91
N GLU A 51 -8.90 -5.00 7.35
CA GLU A 51 -9.33 -6.37 7.58
C GLU A 51 -8.13 -7.33 7.45
N GLY A 52 -8.11 -8.39 8.27
CA GLY A 52 -7.21 -9.52 8.08
C GLY A 52 -5.81 -9.31 8.67
N LEU A 53 -4.84 -9.98 8.04
CA LEU A 53 -3.45 -10.07 8.50
C LEU A 53 -2.50 -9.88 7.31
N LEU A 54 -1.76 -8.78 7.31
CA LEU A 54 -0.84 -8.39 6.24
C LEU A 54 0.59 -8.35 6.75
N GLU A 55 1.49 -9.09 6.10
CA GLU A 55 2.94 -8.95 6.28
C GLU A 55 3.48 -7.93 5.28
N TYR A 56 4.15 -6.91 5.79
CA TYR A 56 4.86 -5.91 5.00
C TYR A 56 6.36 -6.19 5.03
N GLN A 57 6.98 -6.10 3.88
CA GLN A 57 8.44 -6.16 3.73
C GLN A 57 8.91 -4.85 3.14
N LEU A 58 9.74 -4.11 3.89
CA LEU A 58 10.32 -2.84 3.50
C LEU A 58 11.83 -3.04 3.37
N GLU A 59 12.43 -2.48 2.32
CA GLU A 59 13.87 -2.54 2.12
C GLU A 59 14.64 -2.03 3.35
N GLY A 60 15.67 -2.80 3.75
CA GLY A 60 16.50 -2.47 4.90
C GLY A 60 15.85 -2.68 6.27
N ARG A 61 14.64 -3.28 6.34
CA ARG A 61 13.93 -3.56 7.60
C ARG A 61 13.57 -5.04 7.73
N GLN A 62 13.36 -5.49 8.96
CA GLN A 62 12.74 -6.80 9.19
C GLN A 62 11.26 -6.76 8.78
N PRO A 63 10.70 -7.85 8.23
CA PRO A 63 9.27 -7.93 7.95
C PRO A 63 8.43 -7.64 9.20
N VAL A 64 7.28 -6.97 9.00
CA VAL A 64 6.32 -6.69 10.06
C VAL A 64 4.95 -7.18 9.65
N THR A 65 4.28 -7.90 10.55
CA THR A 65 2.92 -8.37 10.32
C THR A 65 1.95 -7.51 11.12
N LEU A 66 1.00 -6.92 10.42
CA LEU A 66 -0.04 -6.07 10.97
C LEU A 66 -1.41 -6.73 10.87
N LYS A 67 -2.23 -6.52 11.89
CA LYS A 67 -3.64 -6.94 11.96
C LYS A 67 -4.58 -5.73 11.84
N THR A 68 -5.87 -5.99 11.67
CA THR A 68 -6.92 -4.96 11.67
C THR A 68 -6.71 -3.92 12.77
N GLY A 69 -6.74 -2.64 12.38
CA GLY A 69 -6.58 -1.50 13.27
C GLY A 69 -5.15 -0.99 13.41
N GLU A 70 -4.17 -1.68 12.85
CA GLU A 70 -2.76 -1.28 12.91
C GLU A 70 -2.32 -0.58 11.62
N ALA A 71 -1.25 0.22 11.72
CA ALA A 71 -0.75 1.04 10.63
C ALA A 71 0.77 0.95 10.48
N LEU A 72 1.24 1.22 9.27
CA LEU A 72 2.66 1.34 8.92
C LEU A 72 2.90 2.64 8.14
N PHE A 73 3.98 3.32 8.46
CA PHE A 73 4.51 4.40 7.65
C PHE A 73 5.64 3.88 6.75
N ILE A 74 5.51 4.14 5.46
CA ILE A 74 6.45 3.75 4.41
C ILE A 74 7.07 5.04 3.86
N PRO A 75 8.39 5.27 4.07
CA PRO A 75 9.05 6.48 3.61
C PRO A 75 9.16 6.59 2.08
N ASP A 76 9.36 7.81 1.57
CA ASP A 76 9.59 8.10 0.15
C ASP A 76 10.69 7.22 -0.44
N GLY A 77 10.42 6.63 -1.60
CA GLY A 77 11.35 5.80 -2.35
C GLY A 77 11.69 4.44 -1.72
N VAL A 78 11.14 4.09 -0.55
CA VAL A 78 11.42 2.79 0.07
C VAL A 78 10.65 1.69 -0.65
N ALA A 79 11.40 0.77 -1.26
CA ALA A 79 10.83 -0.39 -1.92
C ALA A 79 10.14 -1.30 -0.88
N HIS A 80 8.89 -1.68 -1.16
CA HIS A 80 8.10 -2.52 -0.27
C HIS A 80 7.10 -3.40 -1.01
N LEU A 81 6.61 -4.42 -0.30
CA LEU A 81 5.48 -5.25 -0.69
C LEU A 81 4.62 -5.59 0.54
N ALA A 82 3.37 -5.93 0.28
CA ALA A 82 2.42 -6.49 1.23
C ALA A 82 1.99 -7.89 0.78
N LYS A 83 1.89 -8.83 1.73
CA LYS A 83 1.41 -10.19 1.56
C LYS A 83 0.28 -10.48 2.53
N ASN A 84 -0.82 -11.06 2.05
CA ASN A 84 -1.83 -11.63 2.94
C ASN A 84 -1.33 -12.98 3.47
N VAL A 85 -0.97 -13.00 4.75
CA VAL A 85 -0.51 -14.20 5.47
C VAL A 85 -1.64 -14.88 6.26
N GLY A 86 -2.83 -14.31 6.24
CA GLY A 86 -4.05 -14.90 6.80
C GLY A 86 -4.72 -15.92 5.86
N THR A 87 -5.74 -16.58 6.39
CA THR A 87 -6.58 -17.56 5.66
C THR A 87 -7.83 -16.94 5.03
N GLY A 88 -8.16 -15.70 5.42
CA GLY A 88 -9.32 -14.95 4.94
C GLY A 88 -8.92 -13.76 4.07
N LYS A 89 -9.92 -12.97 3.66
CA LYS A 89 -9.69 -11.71 2.96
C LYS A 89 -8.88 -10.77 3.86
N ALA A 90 -8.02 -9.97 3.25
CA ALA A 90 -7.36 -8.86 3.91
C ALA A 90 -7.53 -7.61 3.07
N SER A 91 -7.61 -6.46 3.73
CA SER A 91 -7.66 -5.17 3.05
C SER A 91 -6.92 -4.10 3.83
N GLU A 92 -6.34 -3.16 3.09
CA GLU A 92 -5.70 -1.97 3.63
C GLU A 92 -6.31 -0.70 3.03
N LEU A 93 -6.22 0.39 3.79
CA LEU A 93 -6.36 1.74 3.30
C LEU A 93 -4.95 2.30 3.09
N ALA A 94 -4.56 2.49 1.84
CA ALA A 94 -3.29 3.08 1.46
C ALA A 94 -3.49 4.57 1.20
N THR A 95 -2.85 5.42 1.99
CA THR A 95 -2.89 6.88 1.84
C THR A 95 -1.50 7.37 1.44
N TYR A 96 -1.40 7.93 0.25
CA TYR A 96 -0.15 8.37 -0.37
C TYR A 96 -0.08 9.90 -0.33
N PHE A 97 1.08 10.44 0.02
CA PHE A 97 1.41 11.87 -0.10
C PHE A 97 2.54 11.98 -1.12
N VAL A 98 2.21 12.29 -2.37
CA VAL A 98 3.14 12.08 -3.49
C VAL A 98 3.30 13.32 -4.35
N ARG A 99 4.43 13.39 -5.07
CA ARG A 99 4.68 14.41 -6.08
C ARG A 99 3.73 14.22 -7.28
N LYS A 100 3.09 15.30 -7.71
CA LYS A 100 2.22 15.32 -8.88
C LYS A 100 2.97 14.95 -10.16
N GLU A 101 2.23 14.50 -11.17
CA GLU A 101 2.73 14.21 -12.52
C GLU A 101 3.78 13.08 -12.59
N THR A 102 3.87 12.27 -11.54
CA THR A 102 4.72 11.08 -11.48
C THR A 102 3.87 9.81 -11.39
N LEU A 103 4.44 8.67 -11.76
CA LEU A 103 3.74 7.40 -11.59
C LEU A 103 3.64 7.09 -10.10
N LEU A 104 2.41 6.91 -9.61
CA LEU A 104 2.19 6.57 -8.21
C LEU A 104 2.92 5.28 -7.85
N VAL A 105 2.84 4.23 -8.67
CA VAL A 105 3.49 2.94 -8.43
C VAL A 105 4.71 2.82 -9.35
N VAL A 106 5.90 2.70 -8.76
CA VAL A 106 7.14 2.41 -9.48
C VAL A 106 7.56 0.97 -9.15
N PRO A 107 7.51 0.03 -10.12
CA PRO A 107 7.94 -1.35 -9.89
C PRO A 107 9.44 -1.42 -9.57
N GLU A 108 9.78 -2.25 -8.58
CA GLU A 108 11.16 -2.48 -8.15
C GLU A 108 11.61 -3.90 -8.50
N LYS A 109 12.93 -4.09 -8.64
CA LYS A 109 13.54 -5.40 -8.90
C LYS A 109 13.58 -6.30 -7.66
#